data_AF-A0A957KSI9-F1
#
_entry.id   AF-A0A957KSI9-F1
#
_cell.length_a   1.000
_cell.length_b   1.000
_cell.length_c   1.000
_cell.angle_alpha   90.00
_cell.angle_beta   90.00
_cell.angle_gamma   90.00
#
_symmetry.space_group_name_H-M   'P 1'
#
loop_
_entity.id
_entity.type
_entity.pdbx_description
1 polymer ?
#
loop_
_entity_poly.entity_id
_entity_poly.type
_entity_poly.pdbx_seq_one_letter_code
_entity_poly.pdbx_strand_id
1 'polypeptide(L)'
;VRRALVRDDIRGIAVPAHDIAMRHGSQRLVNVAMLGALLAARPVVELAAIESALRVHLPARHAALLEPNIAVLRAGAGYIGALAGA
;
A
#
# COMPACT_ATOMS: atom_id res chain seq x y z
N VAL A 1 -12.55 -9.54 -9.88
CA VAL A 1 -13.73 -10.04 -9.13
C VAL A 1 -13.99 -9.11 -7.95
N ARG A 2 -15.20 -8.57 -7.80
CA ARG A 2 -15.61 -7.85 -6.58
C ARG A 2 -16.51 -8.80 -5.79
N ARG A 3 -16.03 -9.27 -4.64
CA ARG A 3 -16.74 -10.21 -3.77
C ARG A 3 -16.87 -9.59 -2.38
N ALA A 4 -18.05 -9.73 -1.79
CA ALA A 4 -18.29 -9.30 -0.42
C ALA A 4 -17.46 -10.13 0.57
N LEU A 5 -16.97 -9.46 1.62
CA LEU A 5 -16.34 -10.10 2.76
C LEU A 5 -17.46 -10.60 3.69
N VAL A 6 -17.53 -11.91 3.91
CA VAL A 6 -18.67 -12.57 4.60
C VAL A 6 -18.28 -13.26 5.90
N ARG A 7 -16.98 -13.27 6.24
CA ARG A 7 -16.47 -13.85 7.48
C ARG A 7 -16.62 -12.83 8.60
N ASP A 8 -17.12 -13.29 9.73
CA ASP A 8 -17.39 -12.52 10.95
C ASP A 8 -16.36 -12.78 12.06
N ASP A 9 -15.63 -13.90 11.99
CA ASP A 9 -14.56 -14.27 12.91
C ASP A 9 -13.21 -13.58 12.62
N ILE A 10 -13.11 -12.88 11.48
CA ILE A 10 -11.92 -12.11 11.10
C ILE A 10 -12.30 -10.73 10.58
N ARG A 11 -11.43 -9.75 10.80
CA ARG A 11 -11.57 -8.42 10.20
C ARG A 11 -11.11 -8.45 8.74
N GLY A 12 -12.07 -8.43 7.81
CA GLY A 12 -11.77 -8.22 6.39
C GLY A 12 -11.76 -6.74 6.03
N ILE A 13 -10.82 -6.30 5.19
CA ILE A 13 -10.77 -4.94 4.64
C ILE A 13 -10.58 -5.03 3.13
N ALA A 14 -11.54 -4.49 2.36
CA ALA A 14 -11.46 -4.44 0.91
C ALA A 14 -10.68 -3.20 0.46
N VAL A 15 -9.59 -3.40 -0.28
CA VAL A 15 -8.71 -2.33 -0.77
C VAL A 15 -8.70 -2.34 -2.31
N PRO A 16 -8.99 -1.20 -2.98
CA PRO A 16 -8.94 -1.09 -4.44
C PRO A 16 -7.48 -0.92 -4.91
N ALA A 17 -6.61 -1.87 -4.58
CA ALA A 17 -5.16 -1.76 -4.78
C ALA A 17 -4.75 -1.62 -6.25
N HIS A 18 -5.51 -2.24 -7.16
CA HIS A 18 -5.29 -2.09 -8.61
C HIS A 18 -5.53 -0.67 -9.08
N ASP A 19 -6.62 -0.05 -8.63
CA ASP A 19 -6.96 1.32 -8.98
C ASP A 19 -5.95 2.31 -8.35
N ILE A 20 -5.53 2.05 -7.11
CA ILE A 20 -4.45 2.82 -6.46
C ILE A 20 -3.18 2.74 -7.30
N ALA A 21 -2.69 1.55 -7.62
CA ALA A 21 -1.46 1.36 -8.38
C ALA A 21 -1.53 1.98 -9.79
N MET A 22 -2.67 1.83 -10.48
CA MET A 22 -2.89 2.41 -11.80
C MET A 22 -2.86 3.94 -11.80
N ARG A 23 -3.41 4.60 -10.78
CA ARG A 23 -3.34 6.07 -10.64
C ARG A 23 -1.90 6.58 -10.49
N HIS A 24 -0.99 5.73 -10.04
CA HIS A 24 0.44 6.03 -9.92
C HIS A 24 1.29 5.44 -11.07
N GLY A 25 0.64 5.01 -12.16
CA GLY A 25 1.29 4.73 -13.44
C GLY A 25 1.66 3.28 -13.70
N SER A 26 1.45 2.33 -12.79
CA SER A 26 1.77 0.92 -13.07
C SER A 26 1.02 -0.09 -12.20
N GLN A 27 0.42 -1.09 -12.85
CA GLN A 27 -0.15 -2.27 -12.17
C GLN A 27 0.89 -3.08 -11.39
N ARG A 28 2.18 -2.94 -11.71
CA ARG A 28 3.25 -3.63 -10.99
C ARG A 28 3.41 -3.14 -9.53
N LEU A 29 2.74 -2.06 -9.16
CA LEU A 29 2.81 -1.45 -7.82
C LEU A 29 1.66 -1.91 -6.89
N VAL A 30 0.83 -2.86 -7.31
CA VAL A 30 -0.30 -3.36 -6.50
C VAL A 30 0.15 -3.90 -5.14
N ASN A 31 1.26 -4.63 -5.10
CA ASN A 31 1.83 -5.15 -3.86
C ASN A 31 2.25 -4.01 -2.90
N VAL A 32 2.76 -2.91 -3.43
CA VAL A 32 3.16 -1.73 -2.65
C VAL A 32 1.94 -1.04 -2.05
N ALA A 33 0.85 -0.94 -2.82
CA ALA A 33 -0.41 -0.39 -2.34
C ALA A 33 -0.98 -1.25 -1.20
N MET A 34 -0.96 -2.58 -1.38
CA MET A 34 -1.40 -3.53 -0.36
C MET A 34 -0.53 -3.48 0.89
N LEU A 35 0.79 -3.34 0.76
CA LEU A 35 1.71 -3.22 1.90
C LEU A 35 1.40 -1.96 2.72
N GLY A 36 1.21 -0.83 2.06
CA GLY A 36 0.84 0.42 2.73
C GLY A 36 -0.48 0.29 3.49
N ALA A 37 -1.50 -0.29 2.85
CA ALA A 37 -2.78 -0.54 3.48
C ALA A 37 -2.66 -1.50 4.68
N LEU A 38 -1.89 -2.58 4.55
CA LEU A 38 -1.66 -3.53 5.63
C LEU A 38 -1.05 -2.83 6.86
N LEU A 39 -0.02 -2.03 6.67
CA LEU A 39 0.69 -1.37 7.77
C LEU A 39 -0.15 -0.27 8.43
N ALA A 40 -1.00 0.42 7.68
CA ALA A 40 -1.97 1.34 8.27
C ALA A 40 -3.05 0.61 9.08
N ALA A 41 -3.51 -0.57 8.62
CA ALA A 41 -4.51 -1.35 9.33
C ALA A 41 -3.95 -2.12 10.54
N ARG A 42 -2.68 -2.54 10.44
CA ARG A 42 -1.94 -3.34 11.41
C ARG A 42 -0.48 -2.85 11.43
N PRO A 43 -0.16 -1.86 12.28
CA PRO A 43 1.17 -1.23 12.35
C PRO A 43 2.20 -2.16 13.00
N VAL A 44 2.59 -3.23 12.32
CA VAL A 44 3.65 -4.15 12.79
C VAL A 44 5.04 -3.52 12.72
N VAL A 45 5.20 -2.54 11.81
CA VAL A 45 6.37 -1.66 11.68
C VAL A 45 5.90 -0.29 11.19
N GLU A 46 6.68 0.75 11.46
CA GLU A 46 6.41 2.10 11.00
C GLU A 46 6.50 2.23 9.48
N LEU A 47 5.57 2.97 8.86
CA LEU A 47 5.58 3.21 7.42
C LEU A 47 6.89 3.88 6.96
N ALA A 48 7.41 4.79 7.80
CA ALA A 48 8.68 5.47 7.57
C ALA A 48 9.88 4.50 7.52
N ALA A 49 9.83 3.40 8.28
CA ALA A 49 10.88 2.38 8.25
C ALA A 49 10.90 1.66 6.90
N ILE A 50 9.73 1.41 6.30
CA ILE A 50 9.62 0.84 4.95
C ILE A 50 10.11 1.82 3.89
N GLU A 51 9.78 3.11 3.99
CA GLU A 51 10.33 4.11 3.07
C GLU A 51 11.86 4.19 3.15
N SER A 52 12.41 4.12 4.36
CA SER A 52 13.86 4.08 4.57
C SER A 52 14.48 2.83 3.92
N ALA A 53 13.88 1.66 4.13
CA ALA A 53 14.33 0.42 3.52
C ALA A 53 14.31 0.49 1.98
N LEU A 54 13.28 1.09 1.37
CA LEU A 54 13.24 1.33 -0.07
C LEU A 54 14.39 2.23 -0.54
N ARG A 55 14.72 3.31 0.19
CA ARG A 55 15.85 4.19 -0.15
C ARG A 55 17.19 3.48 -0.05
N VAL A 56 17.38 2.62 0.94
CA VAL A 56 18.65 1.92 1.21
C VAL A 56 18.87 0.73 0.27
N HIS A 57 17.82 -0.04 -0.02
CA HIS A 57 17.96 -1.32 -0.71
C HIS A 57 17.65 -1.26 -2.21
N LEU A 58 17.12 -0.14 -2.72
CA LEU A 58 16.87 -0.01 -4.15
C LEU A 58 18.19 0.26 -4.90
N PRO A 59 18.59 -0.60 -5.86
CA PRO A 59 19.81 -0.39 -6.60
C PRO A 59 19.76 0.90 -7.43
N ALA A 60 20.90 1.56 -7.64
CA ALA A 60 20.98 2.82 -8.40
C ALA A 60 20.33 2.75 -9.79
N ARG A 61 20.49 1.62 -10.51
CA ARG A 61 19.85 1.37 -11.81
C ARG A 61 18.31 1.41 -11.78
N HIS A 62 17.70 1.32 -10.61
CA HIS A 62 16.26 1.35 -10.39
C HIS A 62 15.81 2.62 -9.63
N ALA A 63 16.64 3.65 -9.50
CA ALA A 63 16.31 4.86 -8.75
C ALA A 63 14.96 5.50 -9.17
N ALA A 64 14.61 5.43 -10.45
CA ALA A 64 13.33 5.90 -10.99
C ALA A 64 12.10 5.19 -10.38
N LEU A 65 12.27 4.01 -9.76
CA LEU A 65 11.19 3.28 -9.11
C LEU A 65 10.95 3.76 -7.67
N LEU A 66 11.87 4.51 -7.06
CA LEU A 66 11.77 4.88 -5.65
C LEU A 66 10.53 5.72 -5.36
N GLU A 67 10.38 6.84 -6.06
CA GLU A 67 9.27 7.77 -5.85
C GLU A 67 7.89 7.14 -6.13
N PRO A 68 7.68 6.39 -7.24
CA PRO A 68 6.44 5.65 -7.44
C PRO A 68 6.13 4.65 -6.33
N ASN A 69 7.14 3.93 -5.81
CA ASN A 69 6.94 2.99 -4.70
C ASN A 69 6.51 3.74 -3.43
N ILE A 70 7.19 4.82 -3.05
CA ILE A 70 6.83 5.61 -1.86
C ILE A 70 5.44 6.22 -2.00
N ALA A 71 5.12 6.81 -3.16
CA ALA A 71 3.81 7.40 -3.41
C ALA A 71 2.67 6.36 -3.30
N VAL A 72 2.85 5.18 -3.90
CA VAL A 72 1.85 4.11 -3.84
C VAL A 72 1.73 3.52 -2.43
N LEU A 73 2.86 3.39 -1.72
CA LEU A 73 2.87 2.92 -0.33
C LEU A 73 2.01 3.84 0.55
N ARG A 74 2.23 5.16 0.43
CA ARG A 74 1.44 6.18 1.15
C ARG A 74 -0.02 6.18 0.71
N ALA A 75 -0.31 6.02 -0.57
CA ALA A 75 -1.69 5.97 -1.07
C ALA A 75 -2.47 4.75 -0.52
N GLY A 76 -1.80 3.60 -0.44
CA GLY A 76 -2.35 2.40 0.20
C GLY A 76 -2.66 2.63 1.69
N ALA A 77 -1.71 3.22 2.43
CA ALA A 77 -1.89 3.56 3.84
C ALA A 77 -3.02 4.59 4.06
N GLY A 78 -3.04 5.65 3.25
CA GLY A 78 -4.05 6.71 3.32
C GLY A 78 -5.47 6.23 3.04
N TYR A 79 -5.64 5.22 2.18
CA TYR A 79 -6.95 4.60 1.95
C TYR A 79 -7.54 4.02 3.24
N ILE A 80 -6.73 3.38 4.09
CA ILE A 80 -7.19 2.87 5.39
C ILE A 80 -7.48 3.99 6.38
N GLY A 81 -6.65 5.03 6.41
CA GLY A 81 -6.90 6.20 7.25
C GLY A 81 -8.25 6.87 6.94
N ALA A 82 -8.60 6.96 5.66
CA ALA A 82 -9.89 7.50 5.22
C ALA A 82 -11.09 6.62 5.63
N LEU A 83 -10.92 5.30 5.70
CA LEU A 83 -11.97 4.37 6.17
C LEU A 83 -12.17 4.42 7.69
N ALA A 84 -11.16 4.81 8.46
CA ALA A 84 -11.26 4.90 9.93
C ALA A 84 -11.91 6.21 10.41
N GLY A 85 -11.93 7.24 9.57
CA GLY A 85 -12.57 8.53 9.86
C GLY A 85 -13.98 8.68 9.28
N ALA A 86 -14.50 7.66 8.59
CA ALA A 86 -15.86 7.58 8.06
C ALA A 86 -16.72 6.69 8.96
#